data_AF-W5JBY5-F1
#
_entry.id   AF-W5JBY5-F1
#
_cell.length_a   1.000
_cell.length_b   1.000
_cell.length_c   1.000
_cell.angle_alpha   90.00
_cell.angle_beta   90.00
_cell.angle_gamma   90.00
#
_symmetry.space_group_name_H-M   'P 1'
#
loop_
_entity.id
_entity.type
_entity.pdbx_description
1 polymer ?
#
loop_
_entity_poly.entity_id
_entity_poly.type
_entity_poly.pdbx_seq_one_letter_code
_entity_poly.pdbx_strand_id
1 'polypeptide(L)'
;MLDLPELWLELFYCGKSADSCRDGNGSVHSKAQVLYTEQVRGLRPTREIQFRCDLFGLAGFYALRLKPRDGLIDPSLAPLLEPRAMLQADWSKKYVFTVHTRSIFPCDPHGAGIRVLFQYPSCILNESDRVRVYAKLRADVMALVPPTSLHYISEQRVIKGLHTMSFECDLFYEKFIEYCFVYVSQAISGAVADIRMDCVPTLPVSVPPIRTMTGVSQETEEGGSILVDCNYGVCSVEFNQYRPSTVGC
;
A
#
# COMPACT_ATOMS: atom_id res chain seq x y z
N MET A 1 29.86 23.00 -29.03
CA MET A 1 29.41 22.04 -28.00
C MET A 1 27.92 22.26 -27.87
N LEU A 2 27.08 21.31 -28.29
CA LEU A 2 25.63 21.45 -28.18
C LEU A 2 25.25 21.22 -26.72
N ASP A 3 24.79 22.26 -26.03
CA ASP A 3 24.26 22.13 -24.67
C ASP A 3 22.99 21.27 -24.72
N LEU A 4 23.09 20.07 -24.13
CA LEU A 4 21.94 19.18 -23.99
C LEU A 4 21.04 19.73 -22.88
N PRO A 5 19.71 19.72 -23.07
CA PRO A 5 18.80 20.18 -22.04
C PRO A 5 18.95 19.32 -20.78
N GLU A 6 19.10 19.99 -19.64
CA GLU A 6 19.10 19.34 -18.33
C GLU A 6 17.65 19.10 -17.89
N LEU A 7 17.25 17.83 -17.89
CA LEU A 7 15.92 17.39 -17.50
C LEU A 7 15.98 16.63 -16.18
N TRP A 8 14.86 16.61 -15.48
CA TRP A 8 14.64 15.87 -14.25
C TRP A 8 13.43 15.00 -14.41
N LEU A 9 13.58 13.70 -14.15
CA LEU A 9 12.45 12.81 -14.02
C LEU A 9 11.89 12.93 -12.60
N GLU A 10 10.58 12.94 -12.48
CA GLU A 10 9.87 12.85 -11.22
C GLU A 10 8.88 11.68 -11.25
N LEU A 11 8.87 10.89 -10.18
CA LEU A 11 7.80 9.96 -9.85
C LEU A 11 6.98 10.58 -8.72
N PHE A 12 5.67 10.60 -8.85
CA PHE A 12 4.77 11.08 -7.81
C PHE A 12 3.54 10.19 -7.67
N TYR A 13 3.00 10.15 -6.46
CA TYR A 13 1.78 9.41 -6.14
C TYR A 13 0.56 10.32 -6.22
N CYS A 14 -0.49 9.87 -6.92
CA CYS A 14 -1.71 10.63 -7.19
C CYS A 14 -2.91 10.20 -6.35
N GLY A 15 -2.83 9.08 -5.62
CA GLY A 15 -3.97 8.55 -4.86
C GLY A 15 -4.77 7.49 -5.61
N LYS A 16 -6.05 7.35 -5.25
CA LYS A 16 -6.93 6.29 -5.78
C LYS A 16 -7.56 6.58 -7.14
N SER A 17 -7.37 7.78 -7.69
CA SER A 17 -7.91 8.18 -9.00
C SER A 17 -6.80 8.67 -9.93
N ALA A 18 -6.87 8.25 -11.19
CA ALA A 18 -5.96 8.68 -12.24
C ALA A 18 -6.11 10.17 -12.58
N ASP A 19 -7.31 10.74 -12.40
CA ASP A 19 -7.58 12.14 -12.71
C ASP A 19 -6.78 13.09 -11.80
N SER A 20 -6.50 12.66 -10.57
CA SER A 20 -5.64 13.38 -9.64
C SER A 20 -4.20 13.59 -10.17
N CYS A 21 -3.77 12.79 -11.16
CA CYS A 21 -2.48 12.98 -11.83
C CYS A 21 -2.53 14.06 -12.93
N ARG A 22 -3.73 14.37 -13.47
CA ARG A 22 -3.92 15.22 -14.68
C ARG A 22 -4.15 16.68 -14.34
N ASP A 23 -4.62 16.97 -13.13
CA ASP A 23 -4.84 18.34 -12.65
C ASP A 23 -3.52 19.05 -12.32
N GLY A 24 -2.73 19.37 -13.37
CA GLY A 24 -1.53 20.17 -13.32
C GLY A 24 -1.78 21.68 -13.21
N ASN A 25 -3.04 22.12 -13.26
CA ASN A 25 -3.42 23.52 -13.05
C ASN A 25 -3.46 23.80 -11.55
N GLY A 26 -2.29 24.00 -10.93
CA GLY A 26 -1.99 24.84 -9.75
C GLY A 26 -3.09 25.10 -8.71
N SER A 27 -4.04 24.19 -8.54
CA SER A 27 -5.09 24.29 -7.55
C SER A 27 -4.48 23.71 -6.29
N VAL A 28 -4.68 24.44 -5.20
CA VAL A 28 -4.06 24.29 -3.88
C VAL A 28 -4.36 22.92 -3.21
N HIS A 29 -4.95 21.97 -3.95
CA HIS A 29 -5.39 20.66 -3.49
C HIS A 29 -4.85 19.46 -4.28
N SER A 30 -3.98 19.63 -5.29
CA SER A 30 -3.31 18.49 -5.92
C SER A 30 -2.30 17.86 -4.93
N LYS A 31 -2.77 16.90 -4.13
CA LYS A 31 -2.04 16.08 -3.13
C LYS A 31 -0.96 15.17 -3.75
N ALA A 32 -0.46 15.50 -4.94
CA ALA A 32 0.55 14.73 -5.63
C ALA A 32 1.88 14.87 -4.87
N GLN A 33 2.30 13.80 -4.23
CA GLN A 33 3.55 13.78 -3.47
C GLN A 33 4.67 13.24 -4.34
N VAL A 34 5.72 14.03 -4.54
CA VAL A 34 6.94 13.59 -5.24
C VAL A 34 7.67 12.57 -4.37
N LEU A 35 7.91 11.38 -4.93
CA LEU A 35 8.55 10.26 -4.25
C LEU A 35 9.99 10.05 -4.69
N TYR A 36 10.31 10.43 -5.93
CA TYR A 36 11.65 10.25 -6.51
C TYR A 36 11.95 11.34 -7.53
N THR A 37 13.21 11.77 -7.59
CA THR A 37 13.70 12.62 -8.67
C THR A 37 15.11 12.23 -9.09
N GLU A 38 15.39 12.27 -10.40
CA GLU A 38 16.70 11.98 -10.98
C GLU A 38 17.00 12.93 -12.13
N GLN A 39 18.24 13.41 -12.21
CA GLN A 39 18.71 14.18 -13.36
C GLN A 39 18.89 13.27 -14.58
N VAL A 40 18.20 13.60 -15.66
CA VAL A 40 18.31 12.96 -16.97
C VAL A 40 19.10 13.89 -17.89
N ARG A 41 20.38 13.57 -18.11
CA ARG A 41 21.24 14.31 -19.04
C ARG A 41 21.10 13.77 -20.46
N GLY A 42 20.60 14.61 -21.36
CA GLY A 42 20.38 14.21 -22.75
C GLY A 42 19.27 13.17 -22.91
N LEU A 43 18.76 13.06 -24.12
CA LEU A 43 17.53 12.31 -24.40
C LEU A 43 17.87 11.21 -25.38
N ARG A 44 18.20 10.04 -24.83
CA ARG A 44 18.32 8.83 -25.66
C ARG A 44 16.92 8.35 -26.03
N PRO A 45 16.72 7.79 -27.24
CA PRO A 45 15.43 7.24 -27.68
C PRO A 45 14.89 6.19 -26.71
N THR A 46 15.80 5.41 -26.13
CA THR A 46 15.51 4.37 -25.13
C THR A 46 16.34 4.60 -23.88
N ARG A 47 15.69 4.62 -22.71
CA ARG A 47 16.34 4.63 -21.40
C ARG A 47 15.58 3.71 -20.45
N GLU A 48 16.31 2.89 -19.71
CA GLU A 48 15.80 2.11 -18.60
C GLU A 48 16.10 2.84 -17.29
N ILE A 49 15.09 2.94 -16.41
CA ILE A 49 15.24 3.52 -15.08
C ILE A 49 14.74 2.51 -14.07
N GLN A 50 15.59 2.20 -13.09
CA GLN A 50 15.30 1.23 -12.04
C GLN A 50 14.81 1.94 -10.79
N PHE A 51 13.53 1.76 -10.50
CA PHE A 51 12.90 2.22 -9.28
C PHE A 51 13.04 1.18 -8.18
N ARG A 52 13.34 1.67 -6.98
CA ARG A 52 13.27 0.86 -5.77
C ARG A 52 11.80 0.58 -5.44
N CYS A 53 11.50 -0.66 -5.08
CA CYS A 53 10.17 -1.11 -4.62
C CYS A 53 9.54 -0.27 -3.51
N ASP A 54 10.33 0.27 -2.58
CA ASP A 54 9.82 1.06 -1.45
C ASP A 54 9.17 2.38 -1.87
N LEU A 55 9.36 2.77 -3.14
CA LEU A 55 8.64 3.88 -3.76
C LEU A 55 7.17 3.51 -4.07
N PHE A 56 6.85 2.23 -4.23
CA PHE A 56 5.50 1.72 -4.51
C PHE A 56 4.89 1.11 -3.23
N GLY A 57 4.93 1.88 -2.14
CA GLY A 57 4.43 1.44 -0.83
C GLY A 57 2.92 1.64 -0.62
N LEU A 58 2.19 2.19 -1.60
CA LEU A 58 0.74 2.42 -1.54
C LEU A 58 0.05 1.91 -2.80
N ALA A 59 -1.10 1.26 -2.65
CA ALA A 59 -1.96 0.98 -3.79
C ALA A 59 -2.63 2.27 -4.32
N GLY A 60 -2.68 2.42 -5.63
CA GLY A 60 -3.23 3.59 -6.33
C GLY A 60 -2.42 3.99 -7.55
N PHE A 61 -2.66 5.19 -8.05
CA PHE A 61 -2.04 5.71 -9.25
C PHE A 61 -0.77 6.49 -8.95
N TYR A 62 0.24 6.27 -9.78
CA TYR A 62 1.50 6.99 -9.81
C TYR A 62 1.69 7.54 -11.21
N ALA A 63 2.42 8.64 -11.31
CA ALA A 63 2.73 9.23 -12.60
C ALA A 63 4.20 9.62 -12.69
N LEU A 64 4.70 9.56 -13.93
CA LEU A 64 6.04 10.03 -14.29
C LEU A 64 5.93 11.27 -15.16
N ARG A 65 6.74 12.26 -14.81
CA ARG A 65 6.87 13.53 -15.55
C ARG A 65 8.33 13.89 -15.72
N LEU A 66 8.66 14.49 -16.87
CA LEU A 66 9.93 15.17 -17.06
C LEU A 66 9.74 16.67 -16.85
N LYS A 67 10.63 17.30 -16.08
CA LYS A 67 10.67 18.75 -15.91
C LYS A 67 12.06 19.31 -16.27
N PRO A 68 12.16 20.50 -16.87
CA PRO A 68 13.42 21.21 -17.08
C PRO A 68 13.94 21.79 -15.77
N ARG A 69 15.24 22.10 -15.76
CA ARG A 69 15.88 22.87 -14.68
C ARG A 69 15.37 24.32 -14.69
N ASP A 70 15.09 24.85 -13.50
CA ASP A 70 14.78 26.27 -13.23
C ASP A 70 13.60 26.89 -13.99
N GLY A 71 12.44 26.22 -14.09
CA GLY A 71 11.14 26.86 -14.40
C GLY A 71 11.04 27.65 -15.72
N LEU A 72 12.11 27.66 -16.52
CA LEU A 72 12.23 28.25 -17.84
C LEU A 72 11.52 27.29 -18.78
N ILE A 73 10.20 27.43 -18.83
CA ILE A 73 9.34 26.71 -19.75
C ILE A 73 9.58 27.32 -21.12
N ASP A 74 10.48 26.72 -21.89
CA ASP A 74 10.41 26.87 -23.35
C ASP A 74 9.05 26.27 -23.77
N PRO A 75 8.15 27.05 -24.41
CA PRO A 75 6.86 26.56 -24.88
C PRO A 75 7.00 25.37 -25.84
N SER A 76 8.15 25.18 -26.49
CA SER A 76 8.44 23.99 -27.30
C SER A 76 8.54 22.69 -26.48
N LEU A 77 8.86 22.80 -25.19
CA LEU A 77 9.00 21.67 -24.26
C LEU A 77 7.72 21.41 -23.45
N ALA A 78 6.68 22.23 -23.60
CA ALA A 78 5.39 22.07 -22.89
C ALA A 78 4.78 20.66 -23.02
N PRO A 79 4.82 19.98 -24.18
CA PRO A 79 4.33 18.61 -24.27
C PRO A 79 5.10 17.61 -23.39
N LEU A 80 6.38 17.88 -23.06
CA LEU A 80 7.21 17.03 -22.20
C LEU A 80 6.85 17.15 -20.71
N LEU A 81 6.16 18.23 -20.34
CA LEU A 81 5.78 18.58 -18.96
C LEU A 81 4.48 17.92 -18.48
N GLU A 82 3.66 17.42 -19.39
CA GLU A 82 2.48 16.63 -19.02
C GLU A 82 2.89 15.26 -18.48
N PRO A 83 2.13 14.66 -17.53
CA PRO A 83 2.38 13.28 -17.10
C PRO A 83 2.31 12.35 -18.31
N ARG A 84 3.45 11.74 -18.66
CA ARG A 84 3.55 10.88 -19.86
C ARG A 84 3.35 9.42 -19.56
N ALA A 85 3.45 9.03 -18.30
CA ALA A 85 3.22 7.68 -17.81
C ALA A 85 2.26 7.68 -16.64
N MET A 86 1.33 6.74 -16.64
CA MET A 86 0.57 6.37 -15.44
C MET A 86 0.86 4.91 -15.11
N LEU A 87 1.16 4.68 -13.85
CA LEU A 87 1.33 3.37 -13.25
C LEU A 87 0.19 3.19 -12.25
N GLN A 88 -0.41 2.00 -12.23
CA GLN A 88 -1.39 1.64 -11.23
C GLN A 88 -0.77 0.56 -10.36
N ALA A 89 -0.58 0.85 -9.09
CA ALA A 89 -0.06 -0.10 -8.12
C ALA A 89 -1.21 -0.77 -7.36
N ASP A 90 -1.15 -2.09 -7.20
CA ASP A 90 -2.05 -2.85 -6.32
C ASP A 90 -1.26 -3.60 -5.26
N TRP A 91 -1.91 -3.97 -4.16
CA TRP A 91 -1.26 -4.70 -3.08
C TRP A 91 -0.81 -6.09 -3.54
N SER A 92 0.48 -6.37 -3.39
CA SER A 92 1.02 -7.66 -3.81
C SER A 92 0.33 -8.83 -3.11
N LYS A 93 -0.01 -9.87 -3.88
CA LYS A 93 -0.59 -11.12 -3.36
C LYS A 93 0.37 -11.91 -2.46
N LYS A 94 1.65 -11.51 -2.41
CA LYS A 94 2.67 -12.04 -1.50
C LYS A 94 2.46 -11.63 -0.03
N TYR A 95 1.61 -10.64 0.24
CA TYR A 95 1.16 -10.38 1.60
C TYR A 95 0.23 -11.52 2.06
N VAL A 96 0.76 -12.38 2.92
CA VAL A 96 0.00 -13.44 3.61
C VAL A 96 -0.11 -13.02 5.08
N PHE A 97 -1.30 -13.14 5.66
CA PHE A 97 -1.54 -12.77 7.05
C PHE A 97 -2.57 -13.70 7.65
N THR A 98 -2.24 -14.36 8.76
CA THR A 98 -3.13 -15.31 9.41
C THR A 98 -2.89 -15.35 10.91
N VAL A 99 -3.97 -15.34 11.68
CA VAL A 99 -3.95 -15.54 13.13
C VAL A 99 -4.05 -17.04 13.40
N HIS A 100 -3.07 -17.61 14.10
CA HIS A 100 -2.98 -19.05 14.33
C HIS A 100 -3.79 -19.50 15.54
N THR A 101 -5.07 -19.13 15.58
CA THR A 101 -6.03 -19.67 16.54
C THR A 101 -7.45 -19.63 15.97
N ARG A 102 -8.34 -20.47 16.50
CA ARG A 102 -9.76 -20.48 16.16
C ARG A 102 -10.60 -19.60 17.08
N SER A 103 -10.07 -19.29 18.26
CA SER A 103 -10.65 -18.38 19.25
C SER A 103 -9.56 -17.83 20.15
N ILE A 104 -9.81 -16.69 20.79
CA ILE A 104 -8.84 -16.10 21.72
C ILE A 104 -8.73 -16.93 23.00
N PHE A 105 -9.86 -17.32 23.60
CA PHE A 105 -9.89 -18.15 24.78
C PHE A 105 -10.09 -19.64 24.42
N PRO A 106 -9.48 -20.56 25.20
CA PRO A 106 -8.63 -20.31 26.36
C PRO A 106 -7.24 -19.75 25.98
N CYS A 107 -6.82 -18.68 26.65
CA CYS A 107 -5.49 -18.08 26.50
C CYS A 107 -4.74 -18.22 27.83
N ASP A 108 -3.66 -19.00 27.85
CA ASP A 108 -2.85 -19.22 29.05
C ASP A 108 -1.93 -18.00 29.28
N PRO A 109 -2.05 -17.27 30.41
CA PRO A 109 -1.18 -16.13 30.74
C PRO A 109 0.32 -16.50 30.79
N HIS A 110 0.64 -17.77 31.06
CA HIS A 110 2.02 -18.27 31.07
C HIS A 110 2.42 -18.97 29.76
N GLY A 111 1.52 -19.00 28.78
CA GLY A 111 1.73 -19.61 27.47
C GLY A 111 2.43 -18.69 26.47
N ALA A 112 2.51 -19.15 25.22
CA ALA A 112 3.15 -18.41 24.12
C ALA A 112 2.29 -17.27 23.53
N GLY A 113 1.12 -16.97 24.14
CA GLY A 113 0.17 -15.97 23.65
C GLY A 113 -0.50 -16.34 22.33
N ILE A 114 -1.12 -15.34 21.69
CA ILE A 114 -1.78 -15.48 20.39
C ILE A 114 -0.76 -15.20 19.28
N ARG A 115 -0.45 -16.23 18.50
CA ARG A 115 0.54 -16.14 17.43
C ARG A 115 -0.09 -15.69 16.12
N VAL A 116 0.56 -14.74 15.47
CA VAL A 116 0.21 -14.25 14.14
C VAL A 116 1.35 -14.60 13.19
N LEU A 117 1.01 -15.17 12.04
CA LEU A 117 1.95 -15.47 10.96
C LEU A 117 1.72 -14.49 9.82
N PHE A 118 2.81 -14.00 9.25
CA PHE A 118 2.74 -13.05 8.16
C PHE A 118 3.91 -13.17 7.21
N GLN A 119 3.64 -12.95 5.94
CA GLN A 119 4.62 -12.79 4.88
C GLN A 119 4.40 -11.45 4.21
N TYR A 120 5.50 -10.88 3.73
CA TYR A 120 5.51 -9.60 3.02
C TYR A 120 6.49 -9.71 1.85
N PRO A 121 6.29 -8.91 0.79
CA PRO A 121 7.22 -8.86 -0.33
C PRO A 121 8.56 -8.26 0.12
N SER A 122 9.59 -8.37 -0.73
CA SER A 122 10.99 -8.15 -0.36
C SER A 122 11.34 -6.75 0.21
N CYS A 123 10.44 -5.78 0.06
CA CYS A 123 10.76 -4.36 0.22
C CYS A 123 9.91 -3.59 1.22
N ILE A 124 9.59 -4.20 2.35
CA ILE A 124 9.08 -3.42 3.48
C ILE A 124 10.18 -2.50 4.02
N LEU A 125 9.77 -1.30 4.48
CA LEU A 125 10.66 -0.37 5.15
C LEU A 125 10.97 -0.87 6.57
N ASN A 126 12.20 -0.71 7.04
CA ASN A 126 12.60 -1.13 8.38
C ASN A 126 11.78 -0.40 9.45
N GLU A 127 11.24 -1.15 10.42
CA GLU A 127 10.50 -0.62 11.59
C GLU A 127 9.24 0.21 11.29
N SER A 128 8.73 0.12 10.07
CA SER A 128 7.60 0.92 9.59
C SER A 128 6.26 0.18 9.71
N ASP A 129 6.26 -1.07 9.25
CA ASP A 129 5.11 -1.97 9.22
C ASP A 129 4.78 -2.47 10.62
N ARG A 130 3.49 -2.71 10.87
CA ARG A 130 2.94 -3.02 12.19
C ARG A 130 1.83 -4.04 12.07
N VAL A 131 1.61 -4.77 13.15
CA VAL A 131 0.37 -5.50 13.34
C VAL A 131 -0.41 -4.81 14.46
N ARG A 132 -1.59 -4.31 14.13
CA ARG A 132 -2.52 -3.69 15.09
C ARG A 132 -3.56 -4.70 15.52
N VAL A 133 -3.98 -4.59 16.78
CA VAL A 133 -5.05 -5.40 17.36
C VAL A 133 -6.20 -4.48 17.75
N TYR A 134 -7.37 -4.82 17.23
CA TYR A 134 -8.63 -4.19 17.59
C TYR A 134 -9.55 -5.21 18.23
N ALA A 135 -10.34 -4.78 19.22
CA ALA A 135 -11.39 -5.58 19.83
C ALA A 135 -12.75 -5.05 19.42
N LYS A 136 -13.66 -5.95 19.08
CA LYS A 136 -15.02 -5.63 18.68
C LYS A 136 -15.94 -5.70 19.88
N LEU A 137 -16.57 -4.57 20.21
CA LEU A 137 -17.57 -4.47 21.26
C LEU A 137 -18.96 -4.41 20.64
N ARG A 138 -19.86 -5.26 21.13
CA ARG A 138 -21.28 -5.23 20.75
C ARG A 138 -22.02 -4.27 21.68
N ALA A 139 -22.83 -3.39 21.11
CA ALA A 139 -23.69 -2.52 21.91
C ALA A 139 -24.73 -3.35 22.67
N ASP A 140 -24.97 -2.98 23.93
CA ASP A 140 -25.99 -3.59 24.77
C ASP A 140 -27.35 -2.94 24.49
N VAL A 141 -27.94 -3.33 23.36
CA VAL A 141 -29.25 -2.87 22.91
C VAL A 141 -30.09 -4.05 22.46
N MET A 142 -31.40 -3.97 22.73
CA MET A 142 -32.39 -4.96 22.29
C MET A 142 -32.72 -4.76 20.80
N ALA A 143 -31.74 -5.02 19.93
CA ALA A 143 -31.89 -5.01 18.48
C ALA A 143 -31.61 -6.41 17.91
N LEU A 144 -32.27 -6.75 16.80
CA LEU A 144 -32.06 -8.02 16.09
C LEU A 144 -30.58 -8.19 15.65
N VAL A 145 -29.95 -7.10 15.23
CA VAL A 145 -28.50 -7.00 14.95
C VAL A 145 -27.95 -5.76 15.65
N PRO A 146 -27.44 -5.89 16.88
CA PRO A 146 -26.86 -4.79 17.62
C PRO A 146 -25.62 -4.25 16.91
N PRO A 147 -25.43 -2.92 16.89
CA PRO A 147 -24.25 -2.32 16.28
C PRO A 147 -22.99 -2.74 17.04
N THR A 148 -21.87 -2.81 16.31
CA THR A 148 -20.56 -3.12 16.87
C THR A 148 -19.59 -1.99 16.64
N SER A 149 -18.68 -1.77 17.59
CA SER A 149 -17.59 -0.80 17.50
C SER A 149 -16.24 -1.48 17.63
N LEU A 150 -15.22 -0.94 16.95
CA LEU A 150 -13.85 -1.42 17.01
C LEU A 150 -13.04 -0.53 17.97
N HIS A 151 -12.40 -1.16 18.95
CA HIS A 151 -11.56 -0.51 19.95
C HIS A 151 -10.11 -0.90 19.71
N TYR A 152 -9.22 0.07 19.61
CA TYR A 152 -7.79 -0.19 19.55
C TYR A 152 -7.29 -0.79 20.86
N ILE A 153 -6.53 -1.88 20.79
CA ILE A 153 -5.98 -2.59 21.97
C ILE A 153 -4.47 -2.42 22.05
N SER A 154 -3.76 -2.77 20.98
CA SER A 154 -2.29 -2.77 20.96
C SER A 154 -1.77 -2.75 19.53
N GLU A 155 -0.49 -2.43 19.36
CA GLU A 155 0.24 -2.64 18.11
C GLU A 155 1.66 -3.12 18.40
N GLN A 156 2.18 -3.96 17.52
CA GLN A 156 3.57 -4.40 17.54
C GLN A 156 4.22 -4.13 16.19
N ARG A 157 5.50 -3.73 16.22
CA ARG A 157 6.26 -3.47 15.00
C ARG A 157 6.69 -4.78 14.34
N VAL A 158 6.61 -4.82 13.01
CA VAL A 158 7.16 -5.92 12.21
C VAL A 158 8.67 -5.72 12.10
N ILE A 159 9.42 -6.72 12.54
CA ILE A 159 10.88 -6.76 12.38
C ILE A 159 11.19 -7.50 11.08
N LYS A 160 11.98 -6.85 10.21
CA LYS A 160 12.39 -7.44 8.94
C LYS A 160 13.18 -8.74 9.16
N GLY A 161 12.86 -9.77 8.37
CA GLY A 161 13.36 -11.14 8.52
C GLY A 161 12.53 -12.02 9.46
N LEU A 162 11.66 -11.44 10.30
CA LEU A 162 10.69 -12.20 11.08
C LEU A 162 9.36 -12.30 10.35
N HIS A 163 8.72 -13.46 10.48
CA HIS A 163 7.44 -13.81 9.82
C HIS A 163 6.38 -14.30 10.81
N THR A 164 6.66 -14.13 12.10
CA THR A 164 5.77 -14.51 13.19
C THR A 164 5.94 -13.51 14.32
N MET A 165 4.86 -13.23 15.03
CA MET A 165 4.87 -12.52 16.31
C MET A 165 3.79 -13.06 17.24
N SER A 166 3.90 -12.77 18.53
CA SER A 166 2.96 -13.21 19.56
C SER A 166 2.43 -12.02 20.34
N PHE A 167 1.13 -12.03 20.63
CA PHE A 167 0.48 -11.08 21.51
C PHE A 167 0.16 -11.74 22.85
N GLU A 168 0.53 -11.10 23.95
CA GLU A 168 0.33 -11.61 25.29
C GLU A 168 -1.15 -11.75 25.64
N CYS A 169 -1.49 -12.77 26.44
CA CYS A 169 -2.88 -13.08 26.77
C CYS A 169 -3.57 -11.95 27.57
N ASP A 170 -2.79 -11.16 28.31
CA ASP A 170 -3.28 -10.05 29.14
C ASP A 170 -3.91 -8.90 28.32
N LEU A 171 -3.67 -8.87 27.00
CA LEU A 171 -4.31 -7.94 26.09
C LEU A 171 -5.78 -8.29 25.80
N PHE A 172 -6.21 -9.50 26.14
CA PHE A 172 -7.53 -10.01 25.77
C PHE A 172 -8.46 -10.14 26.98
N TYR A 173 -9.66 -9.57 26.83
CA TYR A 173 -10.76 -9.62 27.78
C TYR A 173 -12.00 -10.26 27.16
N GLU A 174 -12.74 -11.02 27.98
CA GLU A 174 -13.96 -11.73 27.56
C GLU A 174 -15.13 -10.81 27.19
N LYS A 175 -15.11 -9.55 27.62
CA LYS A 175 -16.19 -8.58 27.31
C LYS A 175 -16.33 -8.25 25.82
N PHE A 176 -15.29 -8.50 25.03
CA PHE A 176 -15.29 -8.27 23.59
C PHE A 176 -15.75 -9.55 22.88
N ILE A 177 -16.41 -9.42 21.74
CA ILE A 177 -16.97 -10.59 21.03
C ILE A 177 -16.00 -11.18 20.00
N GLU A 178 -15.04 -10.38 19.52
CA GLU A 178 -14.11 -10.73 18.45
C GLU A 178 -12.90 -9.80 18.51
N TYR A 179 -11.73 -10.28 18.07
CA TYR A 179 -10.52 -9.49 17.93
C TYR A 179 -10.03 -9.55 16.48
N CYS A 180 -9.75 -8.39 15.91
CA CYS A 180 -9.26 -8.23 14.55
C CYS A 180 -7.80 -7.79 14.57
N PHE A 181 -6.95 -8.60 13.95
CA PHE A 181 -5.55 -8.32 13.74
C PHE A 181 -5.39 -7.73 12.34
N VAL A 182 -4.67 -6.61 12.23
CA VAL A 182 -4.52 -5.87 10.98
C VAL A 182 -3.04 -5.70 10.67
N TYR A 183 -2.60 -6.24 9.54
CA TYR A 183 -1.28 -5.92 9.01
C TYR A 183 -1.34 -4.54 8.35
N VAL A 184 -0.51 -3.64 8.83
CA VAL A 184 -0.46 -2.25 8.41
C VAL A 184 0.91 -2.00 7.81
N SER A 185 0.92 -1.45 6.59
CA SER A 185 2.16 -1.00 5.96
C SER A 185 2.24 0.51 5.91
N GLN A 186 3.45 1.03 6.06
CA GLN A 186 3.75 2.45 5.98
C GLN A 186 4.70 2.72 4.81
N ALA A 187 4.28 3.58 3.90
CA ALA A 187 5.08 3.96 2.74
C ALA A 187 6.17 4.98 3.10
N ILE A 188 7.12 5.21 2.19
CA ILE A 188 8.21 6.19 2.37
C ILE A 188 7.70 7.63 2.57
N SER A 189 6.50 7.91 2.08
CA SER A 189 5.80 9.18 2.33
C SER A 189 5.33 9.37 3.77
N GLY A 190 5.36 8.32 4.58
CA GLY A 190 4.77 8.27 5.91
C GLY A 190 3.28 7.89 5.90
N ALA A 191 2.65 7.78 4.73
CA ALA A 191 1.26 7.34 4.61
C ALA A 191 1.10 5.88 5.06
N VAL A 192 -0.03 5.59 5.71
CA VAL A 192 -0.30 4.31 6.36
C VAL A 192 -1.51 3.65 5.71
N ALA A 193 -1.44 2.35 5.46
CA ALA A 193 -2.52 1.57 4.87
C ALA A 193 -2.72 0.22 5.55
N ASP A 194 -3.98 -0.16 5.73
CA ASP A 194 -4.38 -1.47 6.22
C ASP A 194 -4.37 -2.45 5.04
N ILE A 195 -3.54 -3.49 5.12
CA ILE A 195 -3.25 -4.40 4.00
C ILE A 195 -4.14 -5.64 4.07
N ARG A 196 -4.20 -6.25 5.26
CA ARG A 196 -4.99 -7.46 5.54
C ARG A 196 -5.51 -7.39 6.96
N MET A 197 -6.73 -7.89 7.13
CA MET A 197 -7.38 -8.04 8.43
C MET A 197 -7.81 -9.49 8.59
N ASP A 198 -7.55 -10.06 9.75
CA ASP A 198 -8.02 -11.38 10.15
C ASP A 198 -8.63 -11.30 11.55
N CYS A 199 -9.88 -11.72 11.67
CA CYS A 199 -10.67 -11.59 12.90
C CYS A 199 -10.96 -12.96 13.49
N VAL A 200 -10.75 -13.09 14.79
CA VAL A 200 -10.97 -14.32 15.55
C VAL A 200 -11.96 -14.07 16.69
N PRO A 201 -12.92 -14.99 16.91
CA PRO A 201 -13.89 -14.84 17.98
C PRO A 201 -13.22 -14.96 19.35
N THR A 202 -13.78 -14.28 20.35
CA THR A 202 -13.23 -14.34 21.71
C THR A 202 -13.35 -15.74 22.30
N LEU A 203 -14.53 -16.36 22.15
CA LEU A 203 -14.82 -17.71 22.63
C LEU A 203 -14.95 -18.68 21.45
N PRO A 204 -14.68 -19.99 21.65
CA PRO A 204 -14.89 -20.99 20.62
C PRO A 204 -16.37 -21.02 20.22
N VAL A 205 -16.66 -20.77 18.94
CA VAL A 205 -18.01 -20.89 18.40
C VAL A 205 -18.17 -22.30 17.81
N SER A 206 -19.22 -23.02 18.20
CA SER A 206 -19.51 -24.38 17.70
C SER A 206 -20.13 -24.40 16.29
N VAL A 207 -20.11 -23.28 15.56
CA VAL A 207 -20.80 -23.14 14.28
C VAL A 207 -19.84 -23.44 13.12
N PRO A 208 -20.21 -24.32 12.17
CA PRO A 208 -19.37 -24.59 11.00
C PRO A 208 -19.20 -23.33 10.14
N PRO A 209 -18.08 -23.19 9.42
CA PRO A 209 -17.76 -21.97 8.70
C PRO A 209 -18.79 -21.69 7.60
N ILE A 210 -19.54 -20.61 7.74
CA ILE A 210 -20.33 -20.04 6.65
C ILE A 210 -19.32 -19.43 5.68
N ARG A 211 -19.18 -20.04 4.50
CA ARG A 211 -18.48 -19.44 3.36
C ARG A 211 -19.19 -18.14 3.01
N THR A 212 -18.58 -17.00 3.33
CA THR A 212 -18.95 -15.72 2.74
C THR A 212 -18.66 -15.80 1.25
N MET A 213 -19.70 -15.64 0.43
CA MET A 213 -19.56 -15.45 -1.01
C MET A 213 -18.83 -14.12 -1.22
N THR A 214 -17.58 -14.19 -1.67
CA THR A 214 -16.85 -13.05 -2.21
C THR A 214 -17.56 -12.61 -3.49
N GLY A 215 -18.22 -11.45 -3.43
CA GLY A 215 -18.66 -10.75 -4.62
C GLY A 215 -17.44 -10.37 -5.45
N VAL A 216 -17.42 -10.83 -6.70
CA VAL A 216 -16.47 -10.39 -7.71
C VAL A 216 -16.92 -9.01 -8.17
N SER A 217 -16.17 -7.97 -7.82
CA SER A 217 -16.27 -6.69 -8.52
C SER A 217 -15.53 -6.82 -9.85
N GLN A 218 -16.28 -6.73 -10.94
CA GLN A 218 -15.75 -6.49 -12.28
C GLN A 218 -15.15 -5.09 -12.33
N GLU A 219 -13.85 -4.99 -12.56
CA GLU A 219 -13.24 -3.73 -13.00
C GLU A 219 -13.37 -3.63 -14.52
N THR A 220 -14.08 -2.59 -14.95
CA THR A 220 -14.13 -2.13 -16.33
C THR A 220 -12.77 -1.53 -16.70
N GLU A 221 -12.14 -2.14 -17.70
CA GLU A 221 -10.90 -1.69 -18.31
C GLU A 221 -11.21 -0.52 -19.25
N GLU A 222 -10.81 0.69 -18.89
CA GLU A 222 -10.68 1.79 -19.85
C GLU A 222 -9.62 2.80 -19.36
N GLY A 223 -8.38 2.59 -19.82
CA GLY A 223 -7.25 3.49 -19.56
C GLY A 223 -5.94 2.71 -19.52
N GLY A 224 -5.04 2.94 -20.47
CA GLY A 224 -3.76 2.22 -20.58
C GLY A 224 -2.74 2.57 -19.49
N SER A 225 -3.02 2.23 -18.24
CA SER A 225 -2.07 2.29 -17.13
C SER A 225 -1.33 0.97 -16.98
N ILE A 226 -0.06 1.04 -16.56
CA ILE A 226 0.78 -0.15 -16.39
C ILE A 226 0.66 -0.63 -14.94
N LEU A 227 0.36 -1.92 -14.75
CA LEU A 227 0.16 -2.51 -13.42
C LEU A 227 1.49 -2.82 -12.71
N VAL A 228 1.57 -2.49 -11.43
CA VAL A 228 2.74 -2.71 -10.57
C VAL A 228 2.31 -3.33 -9.23
N ASP A 229 3.06 -4.30 -8.72
CA ASP A 229 2.83 -4.84 -7.38
C ASP A 229 3.50 -3.96 -6.31
N CYS A 230 2.75 -3.57 -5.28
CA CYS A 230 3.28 -2.76 -4.18
C CYS A 230 4.39 -3.51 -3.43
N ASN A 231 5.46 -2.79 -3.09
CA ASN A 231 6.64 -3.29 -2.38
C ASN A 231 7.31 -4.51 -3.03
N TYR A 232 7.11 -4.72 -4.34
CA TYR A 232 7.63 -5.85 -5.09
C TYR A 232 8.90 -5.48 -5.86
N GLY A 233 10.04 -6.04 -5.44
CA GLY A 233 11.27 -6.08 -6.24
C GLY A 233 11.80 -4.74 -6.78
N VAL A 234 12.71 -4.80 -7.75
CA VAL A 234 13.14 -3.60 -8.47
C VAL A 234 12.26 -3.49 -9.71
N CYS A 235 11.62 -2.35 -9.90
CA CYS A 235 10.81 -2.09 -11.09
C CYS A 235 11.64 -1.32 -12.10
N SER A 236 11.69 -1.76 -13.35
CA SER A 236 12.30 -1.00 -14.45
C SER A 236 11.23 -0.38 -15.35
N VAL A 237 11.48 0.83 -15.81
CA VAL A 237 10.64 1.50 -16.81
C VAL A 237 11.49 1.85 -18.01
N GLU A 238 11.07 1.37 -19.17
CA GLU A 238 11.66 1.72 -20.45
C GLU A 238 10.90 2.91 -21.04
N PHE A 239 11.63 3.92 -21.51
CA PHE A 239 11.06 5.06 -22.21
C PHE A 239 11.35 4.95 -23.69
N ASN A 240 10.35 5.04 -24.57
CA ASN A 240 10.53 5.25 -26.00
C ASN A 240 10.08 6.66 -26.36
N GLN A 241 11.01 7.51 -26.82
CA GLN A 241 10.75 8.91 -27.13
C GLN A 241 9.88 9.55 -26.02
N TYR A 242 10.37 9.47 -24.77
CA TYR A 242 9.77 10.08 -23.59
C TYR A 242 8.40 9.54 -23.13
N ARG A 243 7.88 8.50 -23.78
CA ARG A 243 6.71 7.77 -23.28
C ARG A 243 7.18 6.47 -22.64
N PRO A 244 6.62 6.06 -21.50
CA PRO A 244 6.86 4.70 -21.03
C PRO A 244 6.40 3.72 -22.12
N SER A 245 7.24 2.78 -22.50
CA SER A 245 6.89 1.72 -23.43
C SER A 245 6.52 0.43 -22.70
N THR A 246 7.27 0.12 -21.63
CA THR A 246 7.13 -1.11 -20.85
C THR A 246 7.53 -0.84 -19.39
N VAL A 247 6.89 -1.54 -18.45
CA VAL A 247 7.34 -1.61 -17.04
C VAL A 247 7.49 -3.08 -16.71
N GLY A 248 8.64 -3.44 -16.13
CA GLY A 248 8.89 -4.77 -15.59
C GLY A 248 9.08 -4.69 -14.08
N CYS A 249 8.22 -5.38 -13.35
CA CYS A 249 8.34 -5.73 -11.94
C CYS A 249 8.04 -7.24 -11.85
#